data_AF-A0AAV0USN4-F1
#
_entry.id   AF-A0AAV0USN4-F1
#
_cell.length_a   1.000
_cell.length_b   1.000
_cell.length_c   1.000
_cell.angle_alpha   90.00
_cell.angle_beta   90.00
_cell.angle_gamma   90.00
#
_symmetry.space_group_name_H-M   'P 1'
#
loop_
_entity.id
_entity.type
_entity.pdbx_description
1 polymer ?
#
loop_
_entity_poly.entity_id
_entity_poly.type
_entity_poly.pdbx_seq_one_letter_code
_entity_poly.pdbx_strand_id
1 'polypeptide(L)'
;MRDYRASLVVGRPEERLSTPWQIGTKVGRHEWDPSPGRREMPYTAFYSNKDHSTHKFTADPSQAMRLVVKKPSGSENEFDYKGQYRIWPGLLLLFVLVVGSTVLIITGAMKTSETRKERTLHYEQRVAGKCSIKDGKTNEDIIVSDDGQVGNPRSYDTSITCEMPDYQSKNGQIVAVAANGTEIPIQIKGVNWFGMETALAVPFGLWENTENGTTAYEIAAFLARNNFNAVRLPVSIENVLNNNPPQKGVINLSSNRAINGTDFISTIQTIIKALAYRKIGVLISMHRLTNKKSGATWFDEDLGVTQDDYLNAVNIVSSNLCGQDYWNVMGMDLKNEPETATWGTGDDDDFVVGVVAVHTVTIGDEELEYYDWWGGGLQKAGATQPEFTIENKVVWAPHYYTTAVAPQRYFYGDKTTSDFSTYVELPDEDLFTRVEGTMYDMFGYLVNDKNYALLLGEFAGLYTKDVHPKKTTKRTTDLTIQVLMENKYAGGFIYVVIKSGEQVSIQSR
;
A
#
# COMPACT_ATOMS: atom_id res chain seq x y z
N MET A 1 25.27 -2.53 54.40
CA MET A 1 26.63 -2.73 53.86
C MET A 1 26.50 -2.52 52.35
N ARG A 2 26.98 -1.36 51.87
CA ARG A 2 27.08 -0.80 50.50
C ARG A 2 25.98 -1.09 49.45
N ASP A 3 25.14 -0.07 49.28
CA ASP A 3 24.40 0.33 48.07
C ASP A 3 25.32 0.71 46.91
N TYR A 4 24.88 0.45 45.67
CA TYR A 4 25.25 1.24 44.50
C TYR A 4 24.03 1.48 43.60
N ARG A 5 23.45 2.68 43.73
CA ARG A 5 22.65 3.34 42.70
C ARG A 5 23.57 4.24 41.88
N ALA A 6 23.40 4.25 40.56
CA ALA A 6 23.98 5.29 39.70
C ALA A 6 22.85 6.02 38.97
N SER A 7 22.63 7.27 39.39
CA SER A 7 21.90 8.31 38.69
C SER A 7 22.91 9.26 38.05
N LEU A 8 22.71 9.69 36.81
CA LEU A 8 23.25 10.97 36.35
C LEU A 8 22.43 11.55 35.20
N VAL A 9 21.93 12.77 35.46
CA VAL A 9 21.12 13.61 34.58
C VAL A 9 22.03 14.69 33.96
N VAL A 10 21.96 14.76 32.63
CA VAL A 10 22.01 15.91 31.69
C VAL A 10 22.94 17.12 31.94
N GLY A 11 23.66 17.49 30.87
CA GLY A 11 24.06 18.87 30.57
C GLY A 11 24.25 19.14 29.06
N ARG A 12 23.60 20.20 28.54
CA ARG A 12 23.90 21.03 27.35
C ARG A 12 23.91 22.50 27.85
N PRO A 13 24.54 23.52 27.22
CA PRO A 13 24.55 23.89 25.78
C PRO A 13 25.95 24.42 25.30
N GLU A 14 26.27 24.77 24.04
CA GLU A 14 25.96 25.99 23.23
C GLU A 14 26.72 25.91 21.87
N GLU A 15 26.08 26.21 20.72
CA GLU A 15 26.28 27.33 19.75
C GLU A 15 27.50 27.35 18.76
N ARG A 16 27.12 27.38 17.46
CA ARG A 16 27.64 28.07 16.23
C ARG A 16 29.16 28.25 15.95
N LEU A 17 29.58 27.93 14.71
CA LEU A 17 30.06 28.88 13.66
C LEU A 17 30.61 28.22 12.35
N SER A 18 30.12 28.72 11.20
CA SER A 18 30.68 28.98 9.85
C SER A 18 31.91 28.25 9.23
N THR A 19 31.68 27.64 8.03
CA THR A 19 32.39 27.67 6.68
C THR A 19 33.84 28.18 6.50
N PRO A 20 34.53 28.02 5.32
CA PRO A 20 34.40 27.12 4.14
C PRO A 20 35.74 26.48 3.66
N TRP A 21 35.73 25.58 2.67
CA TRP A 21 36.89 25.35 1.79
C TRP A 21 36.48 25.15 0.31
N GLN A 22 37.10 25.97 -0.56
CA GLN A 22 37.15 25.82 -2.03
C GLN A 22 38.49 25.18 -2.45
N ILE A 23 38.61 24.95 -3.78
CA ILE A 23 39.78 24.60 -4.63
C ILE A 23 39.59 23.17 -5.19
N GLY A 24 39.69 22.87 -6.49
CA GLY A 24 40.04 23.65 -7.67
C GLY A 24 40.25 22.66 -8.83
N THR A 25 39.82 23.04 -10.04
CA THR A 25 39.96 22.26 -11.27
C THR A 25 41.36 22.33 -11.86
N LYS A 26 41.87 21.22 -12.41
CA LYS A 26 42.70 21.26 -13.64
C LYS A 26 42.60 19.95 -14.44
N VAL A 27 42.48 20.16 -15.75
CA VAL A 27 42.34 19.19 -16.84
C VAL A 27 43.70 18.89 -17.45
N GLY A 28 43.93 17.63 -17.84
CA GLY A 28 45.00 17.19 -18.75
C GLY A 28 44.40 16.39 -19.91
N ARG A 29 44.90 16.61 -21.13
CA ARG A 29 44.35 16.24 -22.44
C ARG A 29 45.29 15.25 -23.18
N HIS A 30 44.79 14.66 -24.28
CA HIS A 30 45.44 13.95 -25.43
C HIS A 30 45.20 12.42 -25.46
N GLU A 31 44.94 11.69 -26.57
CA GLU A 31 44.73 11.95 -28.03
C GLU A 31 44.18 10.66 -28.77
N TRP A 32 43.30 10.84 -29.78
CA TRP A 32 43.14 10.21 -31.15
C TRP A 32 42.90 8.69 -31.34
N ASP A 33 41.77 8.19 -31.92
CA ASP A 33 41.21 8.10 -33.34
C ASP A 33 41.69 6.80 -34.10
N PRO A 34 41.00 6.13 -35.09
CA PRO A 34 39.78 6.46 -35.86
C PRO A 34 38.70 5.37 -36.22
N SER A 35 37.50 5.88 -36.59
CA SER A 35 36.41 5.53 -37.58
C SER A 35 36.54 4.31 -38.55
N PRO A 36 35.48 3.80 -39.30
CA PRO A 36 34.24 4.45 -39.84
C PRO A 36 32.92 3.58 -39.80
N GLY A 37 31.69 3.96 -40.20
CA GLY A 37 31.09 5.17 -40.79
C GLY A 37 29.61 4.95 -41.23
N ARG A 38 28.94 6.06 -41.63
CA ARG A 38 27.65 6.25 -42.39
C ARG A 38 26.32 5.98 -41.66
N ARG A 39 25.22 6.75 -41.82
CA ARG A 39 24.80 7.96 -42.60
C ARG A 39 23.47 8.44 -41.97
N GLU A 40 23.38 9.69 -41.53
CA GLU A 40 22.61 10.83 -42.08
C GLU A 40 21.06 10.78 -42.06
N MET A 41 20.45 11.78 -41.39
CA MET A 41 19.39 12.67 -41.93
C MET A 41 19.32 13.98 -41.11
N PRO A 42 18.89 15.13 -41.71
CA PRO A 42 19.32 16.47 -41.28
C PRO A 42 18.23 17.29 -40.56
N TYR A 43 18.66 18.19 -39.66
CA TYR A 43 17.87 19.33 -39.20
C TYR A 43 18.66 20.62 -39.45
N THR A 44 18.14 21.47 -40.31
CA THR A 44 18.63 22.82 -40.57
C THR A 44 18.01 23.79 -39.55
N ALA A 45 18.86 24.42 -38.74
CA ALA A 45 18.51 25.61 -37.97
C ALA A 45 19.30 26.81 -38.51
N PHE A 46 18.55 27.85 -38.87
CA PHE A 46 19.04 29.15 -39.28
C PHE A 46 19.77 29.84 -38.12
N TYR A 47 20.93 30.43 -38.39
CA TYR A 47 21.40 31.61 -37.67
C TYR A 47 21.99 32.66 -38.63
N SER A 48 21.59 33.89 -38.35
CA SER A 48 21.96 35.16 -38.96
C SER A 48 23.46 35.43 -38.82
N ASN A 49 24.11 35.84 -39.91
CA ASN A 49 25.39 36.55 -39.86
C ASN A 49 25.24 37.94 -40.46
N LYS A 50 25.62 38.93 -39.65
CA LYS A 50 25.86 40.32 -40.02
C LYS A 50 27.31 40.47 -40.50
N ASP A 51 27.54 41.61 -41.14
CA ASP A 51 28.83 42.20 -41.56
C ASP A 51 29.33 41.72 -42.92
N HIS A 52 29.81 42.54 -43.86
CA HIS A 52 30.26 43.93 -43.87
C HIS A 52 30.37 44.35 -45.35
N SER A 53 30.05 45.58 -45.73
CA SER A 53 30.76 46.22 -46.85
C SER A 53 30.75 47.75 -46.73
N THR A 54 31.96 48.30 -46.65
CA THR A 54 32.32 49.71 -46.55
C THR A 54 32.30 50.41 -47.91
N HIS A 55 31.80 51.64 -47.97
CA HIS A 55 32.39 52.69 -48.81
C HIS A 55 32.07 54.07 -48.22
N LYS A 56 33.13 54.86 -47.95
CA LYS A 56 33.07 56.30 -47.70
C LYS A 56 33.58 57.00 -48.97
N PHE A 57 32.96 58.12 -49.36
CA PHE A 57 33.60 59.37 -49.86
C PHE A 57 32.47 60.40 -50.08
N THR A 58 32.39 61.41 -49.20
CA THR A 58 32.63 62.86 -49.40
C THR A 58 31.36 63.68 -49.62
N ALA A 59 31.18 64.68 -48.75
CA ALA A 59 30.14 65.69 -48.81
C ALA A 59 30.65 66.92 -49.59
N ASP A 60 29.79 67.46 -50.46
CA ASP A 60 29.86 68.83 -50.97
C ASP A 60 28.47 69.48 -50.79
N PRO A 61 28.33 70.63 -50.11
CA PRO A 61 27.06 71.18 -49.70
C PRO A 61 26.62 72.28 -50.66
N SER A 62 25.68 72.01 -51.57
CA SER A 62 24.79 73.03 -52.13
C SER A 62 23.84 72.43 -53.16
N GLN A 63 22.60 72.19 -52.75
CA GLN A 63 21.47 72.45 -53.64
C GLN A 63 20.20 72.57 -52.81
N ALA A 64 19.89 73.84 -52.52
CA ALA A 64 18.64 74.28 -51.96
C ALA A 64 17.48 73.82 -52.87
N MET A 65 16.71 72.84 -52.43
CA MET A 65 15.35 72.65 -52.94
C MET A 65 14.46 73.70 -52.29
N ARG A 66 14.07 74.67 -53.12
CA ARG A 66 13.24 75.82 -52.82
C ARG A 66 11.90 75.43 -52.18
N LEU A 67 11.66 75.87 -50.95
CA LEU A 67 10.31 76.01 -50.40
C LEU A 67 9.63 77.19 -51.10
N VAL A 68 8.65 76.90 -51.96
CA VAL A 68 7.73 77.92 -52.50
C VAL A 68 6.75 78.27 -51.38
N VAL A 69 7.09 79.31 -50.62
CA VAL A 69 6.17 79.92 -49.66
C VAL A 69 5.20 80.81 -50.43
N LYS A 70 3.95 80.37 -50.58
CA LYS A 70 2.85 81.24 -51.01
C LYS A 70 2.57 82.21 -49.86
N LYS A 71 2.79 83.51 -50.06
CA LYS A 71 2.39 84.54 -49.08
C LYS A 71 0.85 84.52 -48.91
N PRO A 72 0.37 84.69 -47.67
CA PRO A 72 -1.03 84.45 -47.32
C PRO A 72 -1.90 85.61 -47.81
N SER A 73 -3.05 85.28 -48.41
CA SER A 73 -4.11 86.25 -48.66
C SER A 73 -5.23 86.00 -47.64
N GLY A 74 -5.26 86.80 -46.58
CA GLY A 74 -6.33 86.81 -45.59
C GLY A 74 -5.83 86.51 -44.18
N SER A 75 -6.20 87.37 -43.23
CA SER A 75 -6.08 87.12 -41.80
C SER A 75 -6.95 85.92 -41.42
N GLU A 76 -6.33 84.81 -41.01
CA GLU A 76 -7.06 83.69 -40.39
C GLU A 76 -7.61 84.17 -39.04
N ASN A 77 -8.93 84.11 -38.87
CA ASN A 77 -9.59 84.42 -37.61
C ASN A 77 -9.68 83.16 -36.74
N GLU A 78 -9.59 83.31 -35.41
CA GLU A 78 -9.68 82.23 -34.41
C GLU A 78 -10.97 81.38 -34.52
N PHE A 79 -11.99 81.89 -35.23
CA PHE A 79 -13.26 81.21 -35.51
C PHE A 79 -13.23 80.24 -36.71
N ASP A 80 -12.20 80.27 -37.56
CA ASP A 80 -12.02 79.30 -38.66
C ASP A 80 -11.46 77.96 -38.16
N TYR A 81 -10.93 77.92 -36.93
CA TYR A 81 -10.58 76.69 -36.23
C TYR A 81 -11.82 76.09 -35.57
N LYS A 82 -12.74 75.56 -36.39
CA LYS A 82 -13.68 74.55 -35.88
C LYS A 82 -12.85 73.34 -35.52
N GLY A 83 -12.52 73.19 -34.24
CA GLY A 83 -11.95 71.98 -33.68
C GLY A 83 -12.88 70.81 -34.02
N GLN A 84 -12.63 70.16 -35.16
CA GLN A 84 -13.14 68.83 -35.38
C GLN A 84 -12.58 68.03 -34.22
N TYR A 85 -13.46 67.60 -33.30
CA TYR A 85 -13.18 66.44 -32.48
C TYR A 85 -12.92 65.31 -33.47
N ARG A 86 -11.65 65.18 -33.85
CA ARG A 86 -11.13 64.17 -34.76
C ARG A 86 -11.06 62.89 -33.93
N ILE A 87 -12.23 62.37 -33.56
CA ILE A 87 -12.35 60.98 -33.14
C ILE A 87 -12.15 60.22 -34.44
N TRP A 88 -10.88 59.94 -34.76
CA TRP A 88 -10.50 59.31 -36.00
C TRP A 88 -11.31 58.01 -36.12
N PRO A 89 -12.13 57.82 -37.17
CA PRO A 89 -12.83 56.55 -37.39
C PRO A 89 -11.84 55.38 -37.37
N GLY A 90 -10.60 55.62 -37.80
CA GLY A 90 -9.48 54.69 -37.69
C GLY A 90 -9.03 54.37 -36.26
N LEU A 91 -9.09 55.29 -35.29
CA LEU A 91 -8.75 55.00 -33.89
C LEU A 91 -9.85 54.16 -33.21
N LEU A 92 -11.12 54.44 -33.51
CA LEU A 92 -12.24 53.66 -32.98
C LEU A 92 -12.26 52.25 -33.61
N LEU A 93 -12.00 52.14 -34.92
CA LEU A 93 -11.80 50.87 -35.61
C LEU A 93 -10.59 50.10 -35.05
N LEU A 94 -9.44 50.78 -34.84
CA LEU A 94 -8.25 50.19 -34.24
C LEU A 94 -8.55 49.67 -32.83
N PHE A 95 -9.28 50.44 -32.03
CA PHE A 95 -9.70 50.02 -30.68
C PHE A 95 -10.58 48.78 -30.74
N VAL A 96 -11.59 48.75 -31.62
CA VAL A 96 -12.46 47.58 -31.83
C VAL A 96 -11.66 46.37 -32.31
N LEU A 97 -10.70 46.55 -33.23
CA LEU A 97 -9.84 45.48 -33.72
C LEU A 97 -8.92 44.95 -32.63
N VAL A 98 -8.29 45.81 -31.83
CA VAL A 98 -7.41 45.41 -30.73
C VAL A 98 -8.22 44.69 -29.66
N VAL A 99 -9.32 45.27 -29.18
CA VAL A 99 -10.18 44.65 -28.16
C VAL A 99 -10.78 43.35 -28.68
N GLY A 100 -11.30 43.32 -29.91
CA GLY A 100 -11.84 42.12 -30.55
C GLY A 100 -10.79 41.02 -30.71
N SER A 101 -9.57 41.38 -31.13
CA SER A 101 -8.45 40.43 -31.24
C SER A 101 -8.03 39.90 -29.87
N THR A 102 -7.93 40.77 -28.86
CA THR A 102 -7.61 40.37 -27.48
C THR A 102 -8.66 39.42 -26.92
N VAL A 103 -9.95 39.70 -27.11
CA VAL A 103 -11.05 38.81 -26.69
C VAL A 103 -11.00 37.47 -27.42
N LEU A 104 -10.74 37.45 -28.73
CA LEU A 104 -10.61 36.22 -29.52
C LEU A 104 -9.37 35.39 -29.09
N ILE A 105 -8.25 36.04 -28.79
CA ILE A 105 -7.04 35.37 -28.29
C ILE A 105 -7.32 34.77 -26.91
N ILE A 106 -7.94 35.52 -25.99
CA ILE A 106 -8.25 35.04 -24.65
C ILE A 106 -9.23 33.87 -24.70
N THR A 107 -10.33 34.01 -25.45
CA THR A 107 -11.33 32.92 -25.58
C THR A 107 -10.75 31.69 -26.30
N GLY A 108 -9.94 31.89 -27.33
CA GLY A 108 -9.20 30.81 -28.00
C GLY A 108 -8.19 30.12 -27.07
N ALA A 109 -7.48 30.89 -26.24
CA ALA A 109 -6.55 30.36 -25.23
C ALA A 109 -7.28 29.57 -24.13
N MET A 110 -8.40 30.08 -23.62
CA MET A 110 -9.24 29.40 -22.64
C MET A 110 -9.77 28.07 -23.19
N LYS A 111 -10.37 28.08 -24.40
CA LYS A 111 -10.86 26.86 -25.06
C LYS A 111 -9.74 25.84 -25.29
N THR A 112 -8.57 26.29 -25.76
CA THR A 112 -7.42 25.40 -25.99
C THR A 112 -6.85 24.86 -24.67
N SER A 113 -6.96 25.61 -23.58
CA SER A 113 -6.58 25.17 -22.23
C SER A 113 -7.55 24.09 -21.72
N GLU A 114 -8.86 24.30 -21.85
CA GLU A 114 -9.89 23.30 -21.49
C GLU A 114 -9.71 22.00 -22.29
N THR A 115 -9.59 22.06 -23.62
CA THR A 115 -9.37 20.86 -24.44
C THR A 115 -8.03 20.18 -24.13
N ARG A 116 -7.00 20.92 -23.68
CA ARG A 116 -5.76 20.31 -23.18
C ARG A 116 -6.00 19.54 -21.88
N LYS A 117 -6.71 20.13 -20.91
CA LYS A 117 -7.05 19.47 -19.65
C LYS A 117 -7.87 18.21 -19.85
N GLU A 118 -8.88 18.25 -20.73
CA GLU A 118 -9.70 17.07 -21.07
C GLU A 118 -8.85 15.94 -21.68
N ARG A 119 -7.95 16.25 -22.62
CA ARG A 119 -7.06 15.25 -23.22
C ARG A 119 -6.11 14.63 -22.21
N THR A 120 -5.54 15.45 -21.31
CA THR A 120 -4.70 14.96 -20.22
C THR A 120 -5.50 14.04 -19.31
N LEU A 121 -6.69 14.46 -18.86
CA LEU A 121 -7.55 13.64 -18.01
C LEU A 121 -7.92 12.30 -18.67
N HIS A 122 -8.28 12.31 -19.96
CA HIS A 122 -8.56 11.08 -20.70
C HIS A 122 -7.34 10.16 -20.84
N TYR A 123 -6.13 10.73 -21.00
CA TYR A 123 -4.90 9.95 -21.01
C TYR A 123 -4.67 9.30 -19.64
N GLU A 124 -4.76 10.07 -18.56
CA GLU A 124 -4.55 9.59 -17.18
C GLU A 124 -5.58 8.53 -16.80
N GLN A 125 -6.85 8.70 -17.17
CA GLN A 125 -7.89 7.68 -16.99
C GLN A 125 -7.57 6.37 -17.73
N ARG A 126 -7.00 6.44 -18.94
CA ARG A 126 -6.57 5.25 -19.68
C ARG A 126 -5.38 4.57 -19.03
N VAL A 127 -4.42 5.34 -18.51
CA VAL A 127 -3.28 4.80 -17.76
C VAL A 127 -3.78 4.10 -16.49
N ALA A 128 -4.59 4.77 -15.67
CA ALA A 128 -5.21 4.17 -14.49
C ALA A 128 -6.01 2.90 -14.83
N GLY A 129 -6.78 2.91 -15.93
CA GLY A 129 -7.53 1.75 -16.41
C GLY A 129 -6.67 0.58 -16.92
N LYS A 130 -5.39 0.80 -17.26
CA LYS A 130 -4.44 -0.28 -17.54
C LYS A 130 -3.89 -0.90 -16.25
N CYS A 131 -3.65 -0.08 -15.23
CA CYS A 131 -3.13 -0.51 -13.93
C CYS A 131 -4.22 -1.13 -13.03
N SER A 132 -5.50 -0.94 -13.36
CA SER A 132 -6.64 -1.48 -12.59
C SER A 132 -6.65 -3.00 -12.54
N ILE A 133 -6.98 -3.57 -11.38
CA ILE A 133 -7.23 -5.01 -11.24
C ILE A 133 -8.56 -5.35 -11.92
N LYS A 134 -8.57 -6.37 -12.79
CA LYS A 134 -9.76 -6.76 -13.56
C LYS A 134 -10.67 -7.64 -12.71
N ASP A 135 -11.54 -7.01 -11.93
CA ASP A 135 -12.49 -7.65 -11.01
C ASP A 135 -13.96 -7.60 -11.49
N GLY A 136 -14.19 -7.11 -12.72
CA GLY A 136 -15.52 -6.95 -13.29
C GLY A 136 -16.35 -5.82 -12.67
N LYS A 137 -15.76 -4.98 -11.81
CA LYS A 137 -16.43 -3.85 -11.15
C LYS A 137 -15.82 -2.53 -11.59
N THR A 138 -16.61 -1.46 -11.48
CA THR A 138 -16.16 -0.09 -11.74
C THR A 138 -15.83 0.61 -10.43
N ASN A 139 -14.77 1.42 -10.43
CA ASN A 139 -14.43 2.26 -9.29
C ASN A 139 -15.16 3.60 -9.42
N GLU A 140 -16.11 3.88 -8.53
CA GLU A 140 -16.90 5.11 -8.56
C GLU A 140 -16.14 6.30 -7.93
N ASP A 141 -15.19 6.03 -7.03
CA ASP A 141 -14.48 7.03 -6.23
C ASP A 141 -13.00 7.11 -6.61
N ILE A 142 -12.70 7.44 -7.88
CA ILE A 142 -11.31 7.59 -8.32
C ILE A 142 -10.76 8.96 -7.90
N ILE A 143 -9.59 9.00 -7.23
CA ILE A 143 -8.93 10.27 -6.89
C ILE A 143 -8.35 10.89 -8.15
N VAL A 144 -8.60 12.18 -8.34
CA VAL A 144 -7.84 13.03 -9.26
C VAL A 144 -7.01 13.99 -8.42
N SER A 145 -5.69 13.90 -8.55
CA SER A 145 -4.75 14.76 -7.83
C SER A 145 -4.79 16.20 -8.35
N ASP A 146 -4.25 17.14 -7.59
CA ASP A 146 -4.11 18.56 -7.96
C ASP A 146 -3.35 18.78 -9.28
N ASP A 147 -2.41 17.87 -9.60
CA ASP A 147 -1.66 17.84 -10.84
C ASP A 147 -2.31 17.04 -11.98
N GLY A 148 -3.56 16.61 -11.81
CA GLY A 148 -4.37 15.92 -12.83
C GLY A 148 -4.15 14.41 -12.93
N GLN A 149 -3.27 13.84 -12.10
CA GLN A 149 -3.02 12.39 -12.05
C GLN A 149 -4.19 11.63 -11.45
N VAL A 150 -4.62 10.58 -12.14
CA VAL A 150 -5.79 9.77 -11.79
C VAL A 150 -5.33 8.50 -11.07
N GLY A 151 -5.81 8.26 -9.85
CA GLY A 151 -5.48 7.05 -9.07
C GLY A 151 -4.03 6.93 -8.59
N ASN A 152 -3.29 8.03 -8.56
CA ASN A 152 -1.89 8.08 -8.11
C ASN A 152 -1.64 9.36 -7.28
N PRO A 153 -2.20 9.47 -6.06
CA PRO A 153 -2.05 10.66 -5.25
C PRO A 153 -0.62 10.83 -4.71
N ARG A 154 -0.26 12.07 -4.33
CA ARG A 154 1.01 12.37 -3.64
C ARG A 154 0.93 12.16 -2.12
N SER A 155 -0.28 12.15 -1.58
CA SER A 155 -0.57 11.85 -0.19
C SER A 155 -2.00 11.31 -0.07
N TYR A 156 -2.26 10.51 0.95
CA TYR A 156 -3.60 10.08 1.29
C TYR A 156 -4.14 11.02 2.35
N ASP A 157 -5.26 11.67 2.04
CA ASP A 157 -5.98 12.45 3.04
C ASP A 157 -6.71 11.49 3.97
N THR A 158 -6.17 11.35 5.18
CA THR A 158 -6.75 10.56 6.26
C THR A 158 -7.47 11.44 7.28
N SER A 159 -7.65 12.75 7.00
CA SER A 159 -8.27 13.74 7.90
C SER A 159 -9.79 13.62 8.04
N ILE A 160 -10.37 12.50 7.59
CA ILE A 160 -11.69 12.09 8.09
C ILE A 160 -11.59 12.11 9.61
N THR A 161 -12.59 12.70 10.26
CA THR A 161 -12.76 12.80 11.73
C THR A 161 -13.02 11.42 12.36
N CYS A 162 -12.26 10.41 11.96
CA CYS A 162 -12.28 9.07 12.50
C CYS A 162 -11.33 9.06 13.70
N GLU A 163 -11.94 8.95 14.86
CA GLU A 163 -11.25 8.57 16.08
C GLU A 163 -10.68 7.15 15.94
N MET A 164 -9.46 6.92 16.42
CA MET A 164 -8.93 5.57 16.65
C MET A 164 -9.83 4.82 17.66
N PRO A 165 -10.60 3.80 17.24
CA PRO A 165 -11.50 3.10 18.14
C PRO A 165 -10.73 2.25 19.15
N ASP A 166 -11.29 2.11 20.33
CA ASP A 166 -10.83 1.11 21.28
C ASP A 166 -11.41 -0.26 20.90
N TYR A 167 -10.64 -1.06 20.16
CA TYR A 167 -11.07 -2.40 19.77
C TYR A 167 -11.08 -3.33 20.99
N GLN A 168 -12.20 -3.99 21.21
CA GLN A 168 -12.43 -4.91 22.31
C GLN A 168 -13.03 -6.23 21.81
N SER A 169 -12.81 -7.28 22.56
CA SER A 169 -13.32 -8.63 22.33
C SER A 169 -14.43 -8.89 23.34
N LYS A 170 -15.68 -8.97 22.86
CA LYS A 170 -16.87 -9.11 23.71
C LYS A 170 -17.89 -10.03 23.06
N ASN A 171 -18.48 -10.94 23.83
CA ASN A 171 -19.61 -11.76 23.38
C ASN A 171 -19.34 -12.53 22.05
N GLY A 172 -18.12 -13.01 21.85
CA GLY A 172 -17.71 -13.70 20.63
C GLY A 172 -17.42 -12.78 19.43
N GLN A 173 -17.43 -11.47 19.63
CA GLN A 173 -17.29 -10.47 18.56
C GLN A 173 -16.16 -9.49 18.83
N ILE A 174 -15.60 -8.94 17.76
CA ILE A 174 -14.75 -7.76 17.85
C ILE A 174 -15.68 -6.54 17.85
N VAL A 175 -15.48 -5.63 18.79
CA VAL A 175 -16.30 -4.44 19.01
C VAL A 175 -15.39 -3.22 18.95
N ALA A 176 -15.69 -2.29 18.06
CA ALA A 176 -15.06 -0.98 18.06
C ALA A 176 -15.80 -0.07 19.05
N VAL A 177 -15.11 0.38 20.09
CA VAL A 177 -15.66 1.29 21.11
C VAL A 177 -15.15 2.70 20.85
N ALA A 178 -16.06 3.63 20.56
CA ALA A 178 -15.72 5.05 20.41
C ALA A 178 -15.54 5.72 21.79
N ALA A 179 -14.90 6.88 21.84
CA ALA A 179 -14.57 7.61 23.07
C ALA A 179 -15.82 8.10 23.81
N ASN A 180 -16.94 8.24 23.10
CA ASN A 180 -18.25 8.54 23.69
C ASN A 180 -18.96 7.29 24.28
N GLY A 181 -18.33 6.11 24.22
CA GLY A 181 -18.87 4.84 24.69
C GLY A 181 -19.75 4.09 23.68
N THR A 182 -19.88 4.57 22.44
CA THR A 182 -20.66 3.85 21.41
C THR A 182 -19.93 2.58 21.01
N GLU A 183 -20.61 1.45 21.13
CA GLU A 183 -20.08 0.14 20.75
C GLU A 183 -20.64 -0.30 19.39
N ILE A 184 -19.76 -0.62 18.46
CA ILE A 184 -20.12 -1.12 17.13
C ILE A 184 -19.44 -2.48 16.91
N PRO A 185 -20.19 -3.59 16.86
CA PRO A 185 -19.63 -4.88 16.51
C PRO A 185 -19.17 -4.86 15.04
N ILE A 186 -17.98 -5.41 14.80
CA ILE A 186 -17.38 -5.53 13.47
C ILE A 186 -17.13 -7.00 13.14
N GLN A 187 -17.33 -7.33 11.86
CA GLN A 187 -16.93 -8.61 11.29
C GLN A 187 -15.81 -8.37 10.31
N ILE A 188 -14.81 -9.25 10.32
CA ILE A 188 -13.61 -9.11 9.50
C ILE A 188 -13.77 -9.93 8.23
N LYS A 189 -13.87 -9.23 7.10
CA LYS A 189 -13.61 -9.80 5.78
C LYS A 189 -12.24 -9.30 5.35
N GLY A 190 -11.21 -10.07 5.71
CA GLY A 190 -9.82 -9.68 5.59
C GLY A 190 -9.05 -10.40 4.49
N VAL A 191 -7.91 -9.82 4.10
CA VAL A 191 -6.88 -10.48 3.27
C VAL A 191 -5.52 -10.44 3.98
N ASN A 192 -4.67 -11.44 3.74
CA ASN A 192 -3.25 -11.33 4.05
C ASN A 192 -2.50 -10.69 2.87
N TRP A 193 -1.78 -9.59 3.12
CA TRP A 193 -0.95 -8.93 2.11
C TRP A 193 0.53 -9.05 2.47
N PHE A 194 1.11 -10.19 2.12
CA PHE A 194 2.48 -10.56 2.48
C PHE A 194 3.55 -9.91 1.59
N GLY A 195 4.80 -9.97 2.05
CA GLY A 195 6.00 -9.52 1.36
C GLY A 195 6.93 -8.69 2.26
N MET A 196 6.38 -7.94 3.23
CA MET A 196 7.18 -7.08 4.12
C MET A 196 7.99 -7.86 5.14
N GLU A 197 7.65 -9.12 5.39
CA GLU A 197 8.40 -10.06 6.22
C GLU A 197 9.61 -10.69 5.49
N THR A 198 9.79 -10.35 4.21
CA THR A 198 10.92 -10.82 3.38
C THR A 198 11.99 -9.75 3.23
N ALA A 199 13.11 -10.11 2.59
CA ALA A 199 14.18 -9.17 2.27
C ALA A 199 13.76 -8.02 1.32
N LEU A 200 12.61 -8.12 0.64
CA LEU A 200 12.10 -7.00 -0.17
C LEU A 200 11.57 -5.85 0.70
N ALA A 201 11.14 -6.16 1.93
CA ALA A 201 10.62 -5.23 2.93
C ALA A 201 9.43 -4.37 2.44
N VAL A 202 8.67 -4.87 1.46
CA VAL A 202 7.44 -4.27 0.92
C VAL A 202 6.41 -5.35 0.63
N PRO A 203 5.11 -5.04 0.69
CA PRO A 203 4.10 -5.98 0.25
C PRO A 203 4.30 -6.31 -1.22
N PHE A 204 4.08 -7.58 -1.57
CA PHE A 204 4.23 -8.01 -2.93
C PHE A 204 3.16 -7.39 -3.84
N GLY A 205 3.54 -7.16 -5.09
CA GLY A 205 2.69 -6.52 -6.09
C GLY A 205 2.87 -5.01 -6.23
N LEU A 206 3.69 -4.34 -5.41
CA LEU A 206 3.98 -2.89 -5.56
C LEU A 206 5.04 -2.55 -6.62
N TRP A 207 5.70 -3.56 -7.18
CA TRP A 207 6.50 -3.38 -8.38
C TRP A 207 5.55 -3.16 -9.55
N GLU A 208 5.84 -2.23 -10.45
CA GLU A 208 5.06 -2.11 -11.69
C GLU A 208 6.01 -2.18 -12.87
N ASN A 209 5.75 -3.12 -13.77
CA ASN A 209 6.37 -3.18 -15.08
C ASN A 209 5.27 -3.34 -16.16
N THR A 210 5.66 -3.53 -17.42
CA THR A 210 4.71 -3.64 -18.54
C THR A 210 3.77 -4.85 -18.47
N GLU A 211 4.06 -5.84 -17.62
CA GLU A 211 3.33 -7.11 -17.53
C GLU A 211 2.74 -7.40 -16.14
N ASN A 212 3.35 -6.91 -15.06
CA ASN A 212 3.06 -7.33 -13.69
C ASN A 212 3.11 -6.18 -12.67
N GLY A 213 2.25 -6.34 -11.67
CA GLY A 213 2.14 -5.55 -10.44
C GLY A 213 1.37 -4.23 -10.58
N THR A 214 1.12 -3.58 -9.45
CA THR A 214 0.04 -2.62 -9.23
C THR A 214 0.45 -1.56 -8.21
N THR A 215 -0.48 -0.71 -7.80
CA THR A 215 -0.23 0.36 -6.83
C THR A 215 -0.95 0.08 -5.52
N ALA A 216 -0.45 0.63 -4.41
CA ALA A 216 -1.14 0.55 -3.13
C ALA A 216 -2.56 1.14 -3.21
N TYR A 217 -2.72 2.19 -4.03
CA TYR A 217 -4.02 2.80 -4.33
C TYR A 217 -4.99 1.79 -4.96
N GLU A 218 -4.55 1.08 -6.01
CA GLU A 218 -5.42 0.15 -6.72
C GLU A 218 -5.73 -1.08 -5.90
N ILE A 219 -4.79 -1.57 -5.08
CA ILE A 219 -5.06 -2.65 -4.12
C ILE A 219 -6.12 -2.21 -3.11
N ALA A 220 -5.95 -1.05 -2.48
CA ALA A 220 -6.95 -0.53 -1.53
C ALA A 220 -8.31 -0.35 -2.21
N ALA A 221 -8.33 0.14 -3.46
CA ALA A 221 -9.57 0.30 -4.22
C ALA A 221 -10.22 -1.06 -4.57
N PHE A 222 -9.43 -2.05 -5.00
CA PHE A 222 -9.91 -3.41 -5.27
C PHE A 222 -10.53 -4.06 -4.02
N LEU A 223 -9.85 -3.94 -2.88
CA LEU A 223 -10.35 -4.47 -1.61
C LEU A 223 -11.69 -3.82 -1.23
N ALA A 224 -11.78 -2.49 -1.31
CA ALA A 224 -13.01 -1.76 -1.03
C ALA A 224 -14.17 -2.14 -1.97
N ARG A 225 -13.93 -2.21 -3.29
CA ARG A 225 -14.94 -2.64 -4.29
C ARG A 225 -15.43 -4.07 -4.07
N ASN A 226 -14.63 -4.90 -3.40
CA ASN A 226 -14.96 -6.27 -3.06
C ASN A 226 -15.40 -6.46 -1.61
N ASN A 227 -15.68 -5.35 -0.90
CA ASN A 227 -16.15 -5.29 0.47
C ASN A 227 -15.19 -5.94 1.48
N PHE A 228 -13.89 -6.05 1.16
CA PHE A 228 -12.87 -6.36 2.15
C PHE A 228 -12.68 -5.13 3.03
N ASN A 229 -12.65 -5.34 4.33
CA ASN A 229 -12.57 -4.27 5.31
C ASN A 229 -11.32 -4.36 6.20
N ALA A 230 -10.46 -5.35 6.01
CA ALA A 230 -9.22 -5.48 6.76
C ALA A 230 -8.08 -6.08 5.93
N VAL A 231 -6.85 -5.74 6.30
CA VAL A 231 -5.62 -6.34 5.81
C VAL A 231 -4.78 -6.80 6.99
N ARG A 232 -4.38 -8.07 7.00
CA ARG A 232 -3.30 -8.57 7.86
C ARG A 232 -1.99 -8.35 7.11
N LEU A 233 -1.05 -7.65 7.75
CA LEU A 233 0.20 -7.19 7.16
C LEU A 233 1.39 -7.86 7.86
N PRO A 234 1.90 -8.98 7.31
CA PRO A 234 3.10 -9.66 7.80
C PRO A 234 4.35 -8.78 7.78
N VAL A 235 5.10 -8.72 8.88
CA VAL A 235 6.41 -8.07 8.99
C VAL A 235 7.43 -9.01 9.63
N SER A 236 8.73 -8.72 9.47
CA SER A 236 9.80 -9.44 10.17
C SER A 236 10.41 -8.60 11.29
N ILE A 237 10.84 -9.25 12.37
CA ILE A 237 11.55 -8.60 13.48
C ILE A 237 12.82 -7.93 12.97
N GLU A 238 13.60 -8.64 12.14
CA GLU A 238 14.79 -8.10 11.49
C GLU A 238 14.53 -6.79 10.71
N ASN A 239 13.45 -6.70 9.92
CA ASN A 239 13.15 -5.46 9.18
C ASN A 239 12.73 -4.32 10.10
N VAL A 240 11.96 -4.61 11.17
CA VAL A 240 11.56 -3.60 12.16
C VAL A 240 12.79 -3.03 12.89
N LEU A 241 13.68 -3.90 13.38
CA LEU A 241 14.85 -3.49 14.17
C LEU A 241 15.89 -2.75 13.33
N ASN A 242 16.19 -3.26 12.14
CA ASN A 242 17.17 -2.63 11.26
C ASN A 242 16.63 -1.34 10.62
N ASN A 243 15.31 -1.26 10.43
CA ASN A 243 14.62 -0.16 9.77
C ASN A 243 15.23 0.25 8.42
N ASN A 244 15.78 -0.73 7.68
CA ASN A 244 16.39 -0.47 6.38
C ASN A 244 15.32 -0.12 5.34
N PRO A 245 15.64 0.73 4.34
CA PRO A 245 14.74 0.97 3.23
C PRO A 245 14.42 -0.32 2.48
N PRO A 246 13.22 -0.41 1.85
CA PRO A 246 12.92 -1.40 0.83
C PRO A 246 14.04 -1.60 -0.18
N GLN A 247 14.16 -2.83 -0.69
CA GLN A 247 15.15 -3.12 -1.72
C GLN A 247 14.98 -2.18 -2.93
N LYS A 248 16.08 -1.62 -3.44
CA LYS A 248 16.01 -0.66 -4.55
C LYS A 248 15.33 -1.26 -5.77
N GLY A 249 14.39 -0.49 -6.35
CA GLY A 249 13.67 -0.86 -7.58
C GLY A 249 12.43 -1.74 -7.37
N VAL A 250 12.09 -2.12 -6.14
CA VAL A 250 10.89 -2.93 -5.86
C VAL A 250 9.59 -2.11 -5.84
N ILE A 251 9.66 -0.82 -5.52
CA ILE A 251 8.52 0.10 -5.58
C ILE A 251 8.70 1.00 -6.81
N ASN A 252 7.68 1.04 -7.68
CA ASN A 252 7.61 2.09 -8.69
C ASN A 252 7.05 3.38 -8.05
N LEU A 253 7.95 4.26 -7.61
CA LEU A 253 7.59 5.54 -6.97
C LEU A 253 6.93 6.54 -7.93
N SER A 254 7.06 6.37 -9.25
CA SER A 254 6.33 7.20 -10.21
C SER A 254 4.83 6.88 -10.20
N SER A 255 4.47 5.63 -9.95
CA SER A 255 3.08 5.15 -9.87
C SER A 255 2.56 5.01 -8.43
N ASN A 256 3.45 5.12 -7.45
CA ASN A 256 3.14 5.08 -6.02
C ASN A 256 3.70 6.32 -5.32
N ARG A 257 3.29 7.51 -5.77
CA ARG A 257 3.91 8.78 -5.36
C ARG A 257 3.72 9.11 -3.87
N ALA A 258 2.68 8.57 -3.25
CA ALA A 258 2.41 8.72 -1.83
C ALA A 258 3.22 7.76 -0.92
N ILE A 259 3.90 6.75 -1.48
CA ILE A 259 4.69 5.80 -0.67
C ILE A 259 6.03 6.44 -0.30
N ASN A 260 6.33 6.44 1.01
CA ASN A 260 7.63 6.87 1.52
C ASN A 260 8.51 5.64 1.79
N GLY A 261 9.35 5.30 0.81
CA GLY A 261 10.31 4.19 0.89
C GLY A 261 11.66 4.53 1.54
N THR A 262 11.74 5.59 2.37
CA THR A 262 13.01 6.03 2.99
C THR A 262 13.55 5.02 4.00
N ASP A 263 12.65 4.40 4.76
CA ASP A 263 12.93 3.38 5.76
C ASP A 263 11.71 2.46 5.91
N PHE A 264 11.86 1.36 6.64
CA PHE A 264 10.83 0.33 6.78
C PHE A 264 9.57 0.85 7.48
N ILE A 265 9.73 1.60 8.58
CA ILE A 265 8.61 2.15 9.35
C ILE A 265 7.82 3.18 8.52
N SER A 266 8.50 4.09 7.84
CA SER A 266 7.89 5.06 6.92
C SER A 266 7.12 4.36 5.78
N THR A 267 7.65 3.23 5.30
CA THR A 267 6.99 2.42 4.28
C THR A 267 5.69 1.83 4.82
N ILE A 268 5.72 1.19 6.00
CA ILE A 268 4.52 0.66 6.67
C ILE A 268 3.49 1.78 6.88
N GLN A 269 3.91 2.91 7.43
CA GLN A 269 3.03 4.04 7.73
C GLN A 269 2.29 4.56 6.48
N THR A 270 2.98 4.65 5.33
CA THR A 270 2.34 5.11 4.10
C THR A 270 1.41 4.08 3.46
N ILE A 271 1.71 2.78 3.62
CA ILE A 271 0.79 1.70 3.23
C ILE A 271 -0.48 1.72 4.09
N ILE A 272 -0.35 1.90 5.41
CA ILE A 272 -1.49 2.01 6.32
C ILE A 272 -2.38 3.19 5.94
N LYS A 273 -1.79 4.35 5.62
CA LYS A 273 -2.55 5.53 5.16
C LYS A 273 -3.26 5.28 3.83
N ALA A 274 -2.67 4.50 2.91
CA ALA A 274 -3.33 4.10 1.67
C ALA A 274 -4.59 3.23 1.92
N LEU A 275 -4.52 2.32 2.90
CA LEU A 275 -5.65 1.49 3.33
C LEU A 275 -6.69 2.30 4.10
N ALA A 276 -6.26 3.23 4.96
CA ALA A 276 -7.12 4.12 5.75
C ALA A 276 -8.00 4.99 4.85
N TYR A 277 -7.45 5.48 3.72
CA TYR A 277 -8.20 6.24 2.72
C TYR A 277 -9.44 5.49 2.19
N ARG A 278 -9.38 4.14 2.17
CA ARG A 278 -10.50 3.27 1.78
C ARG A 278 -11.24 2.65 2.96
N LYS A 279 -10.99 3.14 4.19
CA LYS A 279 -11.60 2.66 5.44
C LYS A 279 -11.32 1.17 5.71
N ILE A 280 -10.12 0.72 5.33
CA ILE A 280 -9.68 -0.66 5.52
C ILE A 280 -8.81 -0.72 6.78
N GLY A 281 -9.21 -1.58 7.72
CA GLY A 281 -8.46 -1.85 8.96
C GLY A 281 -7.16 -2.60 8.71
N VAL A 282 -6.19 -2.46 9.61
CA VAL A 282 -4.89 -3.13 9.51
C VAL A 282 -4.58 -3.91 10.79
N LEU A 283 -4.25 -5.19 10.64
CA LEU A 283 -3.68 -6.03 11.69
C LEU A 283 -2.21 -6.26 11.35
N ILE A 284 -1.29 -5.74 12.17
CA ILE A 284 0.14 -6.02 11.96
C ILE A 284 0.44 -7.43 12.46
N SER A 285 1.08 -8.26 11.64
CA SER A 285 1.46 -9.62 12.02
C SER A 285 2.96 -9.73 12.19
N MET A 286 3.41 -10.05 13.40
CA MET A 286 4.82 -10.30 13.73
C MET A 286 5.21 -11.68 13.18
N HIS A 287 5.57 -11.73 11.90
CA HIS A 287 5.42 -12.92 11.09
C HIS A 287 6.67 -13.79 11.00
N ARG A 288 7.86 -13.17 11.05
CA ARG A 288 9.14 -13.88 11.00
C ARG A 288 10.16 -13.24 11.93
N LEU A 289 11.02 -14.04 12.55
CA LEU A 289 12.19 -13.53 13.27
C LEU A 289 13.18 -12.86 12.30
N THR A 290 13.49 -13.53 11.18
CA THR A 290 14.40 -13.00 10.16
C THR A 290 13.71 -12.94 8.80
N ASN A 291 14.31 -12.22 7.86
CA ASN A 291 13.83 -12.12 6.48
C ASN A 291 13.76 -13.46 5.73
N LYS A 292 14.37 -14.52 6.29
CA LYS A 292 14.44 -15.86 5.70
C LYS A 292 13.77 -16.95 6.54
N LYS A 293 13.59 -16.76 7.84
CA LYS A 293 13.11 -17.80 8.77
C LYS A 293 12.02 -17.25 9.67
N SER A 294 10.91 -17.99 9.73
CA SER A 294 9.78 -17.68 10.61
C SER A 294 10.19 -17.68 12.09
N GLY A 295 11.01 -18.66 12.50
CA GLY A 295 11.31 -18.97 13.90
C GLY A 295 10.24 -19.91 14.46
N ALA A 296 10.68 -21.00 15.09
CA ALA A 296 9.80 -22.03 15.64
C ALA A 296 9.09 -21.56 16.93
N THR A 297 9.72 -20.65 17.67
CA THR A 297 9.14 -19.91 18.81
C THR A 297 9.19 -18.40 18.51
N TRP A 298 8.91 -17.55 19.51
CA TRP A 298 8.91 -16.09 19.36
C TRP A 298 10.30 -15.44 19.50
N PHE A 299 11.35 -16.21 19.77
CA PHE A 299 12.75 -15.75 19.78
C PHE A 299 13.67 -16.91 19.38
N ASP A 300 14.88 -16.63 18.93
CA ASP A 300 15.85 -17.67 18.55
C ASP A 300 17.26 -17.06 18.54
N GLU A 301 18.07 -17.40 19.55
CA GLU A 301 19.44 -16.90 19.67
C GLU A 301 20.35 -17.38 18.53
N ASP A 302 20.11 -18.56 17.96
CA ASP A 302 20.88 -19.08 16.82
C ASP A 302 20.57 -18.30 15.54
N LEU A 303 19.37 -17.74 15.43
CA LEU A 303 19.01 -16.79 14.38
C LEU A 303 19.41 -15.34 14.71
N GLY A 304 19.95 -15.08 15.90
CA GLY A 304 20.37 -13.76 16.36
C GLY A 304 19.22 -12.85 16.78
N VAL A 305 18.09 -13.40 17.22
CA VAL A 305 16.94 -12.64 17.71
C VAL A 305 16.64 -13.05 19.15
N THR A 306 16.98 -12.18 20.11
CA THR A 306 16.70 -12.40 21.53
C THR A 306 15.24 -12.03 21.89
N GLN A 307 14.81 -12.39 23.11
CA GLN A 307 13.52 -11.95 23.64
C GLN A 307 13.43 -10.41 23.72
N ASP A 308 14.51 -9.76 24.15
CA ASP A 308 14.59 -8.28 24.21
C ASP A 308 14.47 -7.66 22.82
N ASP A 309 15.10 -8.26 21.80
CA ASP A 309 14.98 -7.80 20.41
C ASP A 309 13.52 -7.89 19.92
N TYR A 310 12.84 -8.99 20.24
CA TYR A 310 11.43 -9.18 19.87
C TYR A 310 10.52 -8.14 20.52
N LEU A 311 10.66 -7.94 21.83
CA LEU A 311 9.89 -6.96 22.59
C LEU A 311 10.20 -5.53 22.14
N ASN A 312 11.46 -5.24 21.80
CA ASN A 312 11.85 -3.96 21.22
C ASN A 312 11.18 -3.73 19.86
N ALA A 313 11.09 -4.74 19.00
CA ALA A 313 10.38 -4.64 17.73
C ALA A 313 8.88 -4.37 17.93
N VAL A 314 8.24 -5.07 18.88
CA VAL A 314 6.84 -4.81 19.28
C VAL A 314 6.67 -3.35 19.73
N ASN A 315 7.59 -2.85 20.56
CA ASN A 315 7.58 -1.46 21.02
C ASN A 315 7.78 -0.44 19.87
N ILE A 316 8.67 -0.69 18.93
CA ILE A 316 8.88 0.17 17.75
C ILE A 316 7.60 0.24 16.91
N VAL A 317 6.99 -0.91 16.59
CA VAL A 317 5.75 -0.94 15.79
C VAL A 317 4.62 -0.22 16.51
N SER A 318 4.35 -0.58 17.77
CA SER A 318 3.26 0.00 18.55
C SER A 318 3.41 1.50 18.76
N SER A 319 4.60 1.99 19.09
CA SER A 319 4.84 3.43 19.29
C SER A 319 4.72 4.26 18.00
N ASN A 320 5.14 3.72 16.86
CA ASN A 320 5.08 4.43 15.57
C ASN A 320 3.71 4.36 14.89
N LEU A 321 2.84 3.43 15.30
CA LEU A 321 1.51 3.22 14.70
C LEU A 321 0.36 3.53 15.67
N CYS A 322 0.65 3.96 16.90
CA CYS A 322 -0.35 4.44 17.84
C CYS A 322 -0.66 5.92 17.55
N GLY A 323 -1.92 6.25 17.26
CA GLY A 323 -2.37 7.62 17.09
C GLY A 323 -3.40 7.81 15.98
N GLN A 324 -3.96 9.01 15.91
CA GLN A 324 -5.04 9.36 14.98
C GLN A 324 -4.64 9.25 13.50
N ASP A 325 -3.35 9.43 13.19
CA ASP A 325 -2.80 9.26 11.85
C ASP A 325 -2.90 7.82 11.31
N TYR A 326 -3.06 6.86 12.21
CA TYR A 326 -3.13 5.42 11.93
C TYR A 326 -4.36 4.79 12.61
N TRP A 327 -5.47 5.55 12.69
CA TRP A 327 -6.73 5.15 13.35
C TRP A 327 -7.28 3.78 12.91
N ASN A 328 -6.92 3.34 11.71
CA ASN A 328 -7.35 2.07 11.13
C ASN A 328 -6.49 0.87 11.57
N VAL A 329 -5.44 1.06 12.37
CA VAL A 329 -4.71 -0.06 12.99
C VAL A 329 -5.56 -0.67 14.10
N MET A 330 -5.94 -1.93 13.93
CA MET A 330 -6.87 -2.64 14.82
C MET A 330 -6.17 -3.40 15.95
N GLY A 331 -4.90 -3.75 15.76
CA GLY A 331 -4.14 -4.52 16.73
C GLY A 331 -2.86 -5.12 16.16
N MET A 332 -2.28 -6.04 16.93
CA MET A 332 -1.08 -6.78 16.60
C MET A 332 -1.31 -8.28 16.78
N ASP A 333 -1.07 -9.05 15.74
CA ASP A 333 -0.93 -10.50 15.79
C ASP A 333 0.50 -10.81 16.26
N LEU A 334 0.58 -11.35 17.48
CA LEU A 334 1.77 -11.32 18.31
C LEU A 334 2.89 -12.22 17.83
N LYS A 335 2.60 -13.33 17.14
CA LYS A 335 3.59 -14.19 16.47
C LYS A 335 2.87 -15.12 15.50
N ASN A 336 3.29 -15.09 14.23
CA ASN A 336 2.78 -16.05 13.25
C ASN A 336 3.28 -17.47 13.51
N GLU A 337 2.35 -18.42 13.58
CA GLU A 337 2.61 -19.87 13.52
C GLU A 337 3.79 -20.34 14.41
N PRO A 338 3.70 -20.21 15.74
CA PRO A 338 4.56 -20.98 16.62
C PRO A 338 4.42 -22.48 16.31
N GLU A 339 5.55 -23.19 16.28
CA GLU A 339 5.64 -24.62 15.94
C GLU A 339 6.09 -25.43 17.17
N THR A 340 7.12 -24.95 17.86
CA THR A 340 7.73 -25.68 19.00
C THR A 340 7.64 -24.90 20.30
N ALA A 341 6.78 -23.89 20.36
CA ALA A 341 6.51 -23.16 21.59
C ALA A 341 5.78 -24.07 22.60
N THR A 342 5.89 -23.73 23.88
CA THR A 342 5.17 -24.39 24.97
C THR A 342 3.93 -23.59 25.36
N TRP A 343 3.08 -24.13 26.23
CA TRP A 343 1.97 -23.36 26.81
C TRP A 343 1.63 -23.87 28.21
N GLY A 344 1.83 -22.99 29.19
CA GLY A 344 1.47 -23.15 30.59
C GLY A 344 2.52 -23.91 31.37
N THR A 345 3.77 -23.95 30.89
CA THR A 345 4.90 -24.55 31.60
C THR A 345 5.59 -23.56 32.53
N GLY A 346 5.47 -22.25 32.24
CA GLY A 346 6.18 -21.17 32.90
C GLY A 346 7.58 -20.91 32.34
N ASP A 347 7.96 -21.58 31.25
CA ASP A 347 9.25 -21.40 30.58
C ASP A 347 9.23 -20.18 29.63
N ASP A 348 10.40 -19.71 29.22
CA ASP A 348 10.53 -18.53 28.36
C ASP A 348 9.88 -18.69 26.99
N ASP A 349 9.75 -19.92 26.49
CA ASP A 349 9.12 -20.24 25.21
C ASP A 349 7.61 -20.47 25.31
N ASP A 350 7.00 -20.26 26.48
CA ASP A 350 5.54 -20.32 26.66
C ASP A 350 4.89 -19.26 25.76
N PHE A 351 4.04 -19.71 24.85
CA PHE A 351 3.26 -18.85 23.99
C PHE A 351 1.82 -19.34 23.91
N VAL A 352 0.89 -18.39 23.96
CA VAL A 352 -0.55 -18.62 24.10
C VAL A 352 -1.20 -19.16 22.81
N VAL A 353 -0.44 -19.37 21.74
CA VAL A 353 -0.95 -19.86 20.46
C VAL A 353 -0.05 -20.96 19.93
N GLY A 354 -0.63 -22.10 19.56
CA GLY A 354 -0.02 -23.04 18.61
C GLY A 354 1.05 -23.96 19.18
N VAL A 355 0.74 -24.70 20.24
CA VAL A 355 1.49 -25.95 20.49
C VAL A 355 0.91 -26.99 19.53
N VAL A 356 1.60 -27.25 18.42
CA VAL A 356 1.11 -28.21 17.44
C VAL A 356 1.44 -29.63 17.85
N ALA A 357 0.45 -30.51 17.80
CA ALA A 357 0.64 -31.91 18.11
C ALA A 357 -0.20 -32.82 17.18
N VAL A 358 0.04 -34.12 17.32
CA VAL A 358 -0.84 -35.14 16.76
C VAL A 358 -2.01 -35.33 17.71
N HIS A 359 -3.22 -35.32 17.16
CA HIS A 359 -4.48 -35.46 17.86
C HIS A 359 -5.29 -36.62 17.30
N THR A 360 -6.04 -37.27 18.17
CA THR A 360 -7.03 -38.27 17.82
C THR A 360 -8.40 -37.76 18.25
N VAL A 361 -9.32 -37.63 17.30
CA VAL A 361 -10.68 -37.13 17.54
C VAL A 361 -11.70 -38.10 16.94
N THR A 362 -12.80 -38.32 17.65
CA THR A 362 -13.95 -39.06 17.10
C THR A 362 -14.91 -38.08 16.45
N ILE A 363 -15.10 -38.19 15.14
CA ILE A 363 -16.02 -37.36 14.36
C ILE A 363 -17.03 -38.30 13.69
N GLY A 364 -18.31 -38.17 14.07
CA GLY A 364 -19.32 -39.16 13.71
C GLY A 364 -19.01 -40.51 14.36
N ASP A 365 -18.98 -41.58 13.55
CA ASP A 365 -18.62 -42.93 14.00
C ASP A 365 -17.16 -43.31 13.69
N GLU A 366 -16.34 -42.35 13.25
CA GLU A 366 -14.95 -42.57 12.86
C GLU A 366 -13.96 -41.90 13.83
N GLU A 367 -12.92 -42.65 14.21
CA GLU A 367 -11.76 -42.11 14.89
C GLU A 367 -10.72 -41.64 13.85
N LEU A 368 -10.34 -40.38 13.92
CA LEU A 368 -9.44 -39.74 12.98
C LEU A 368 -8.22 -39.20 13.72
N GLU A 369 -7.04 -39.58 13.22
CA GLU A 369 -5.77 -38.98 13.63
C GLU A 369 -5.42 -37.83 12.68
N TYR A 370 -4.96 -36.71 13.24
CA TYR A 370 -4.53 -35.56 12.47
C TYR A 370 -3.41 -34.79 13.18
N TYR A 371 -2.66 -33.99 12.44
CA TYR A 371 -1.69 -33.06 13.00
C TYR A 371 -2.23 -31.63 12.92
N ASP A 372 -2.07 -30.84 13.99
CA ASP A 372 -2.50 -29.44 13.99
C ASP A 372 -1.88 -28.65 12.84
N TRP A 373 -2.64 -27.70 12.30
CA TRP A 373 -2.03 -26.65 11.49
C TRP A 373 -1.12 -25.80 12.39
N TRP A 374 0.03 -25.37 11.88
CA TRP A 374 0.85 -24.39 12.60
C TRP A 374 0.01 -23.13 12.87
N GLY A 375 0.03 -22.66 14.13
CA GLY A 375 -0.87 -21.60 14.60
C GLY A 375 -2.34 -22.00 14.80
N GLY A 376 -2.71 -23.27 14.61
CA GLY A 376 -4.07 -23.79 14.78
C GLY A 376 -4.35 -24.42 16.14
N GLY A 377 -3.34 -24.99 16.82
CA GLY A 377 -3.51 -25.69 18.09
C GLY A 377 -3.87 -24.76 19.26
N LEU A 378 -5.16 -24.70 19.62
CA LEU A 378 -5.70 -23.89 20.73
C LEU A 378 -6.53 -24.73 21.73
N GLN A 379 -6.28 -26.04 21.81
CA GLN A 379 -6.98 -26.96 22.70
C GLN A 379 -6.82 -26.58 24.19
N LYS A 380 -5.72 -25.93 24.56
CA LYS A 380 -5.46 -25.45 25.93
C LYS A 380 -6.02 -24.05 26.24
N ALA A 381 -6.48 -23.32 25.22
CA ALA A 381 -6.88 -21.91 25.33
C ALA A 381 -8.03 -21.66 26.32
N GLY A 382 -8.99 -22.59 26.42
CA GLY A 382 -10.08 -22.49 27.36
C GLY A 382 -9.63 -22.62 28.82
N ALA A 383 -8.61 -23.44 29.09
CA ALA A 383 -8.15 -23.75 30.44
C ALA A 383 -7.04 -22.81 30.95
N THR A 384 -6.12 -22.42 30.08
CA THR A 384 -4.95 -21.60 30.43
C THR A 384 -4.95 -20.32 29.62
N GLN A 385 -5.60 -19.29 30.16
CA GLN A 385 -5.78 -18.01 29.46
C GLN A 385 -4.66 -17.02 29.79
N PRO A 386 -4.28 -16.15 28.85
CA PRO A 386 -3.34 -15.08 29.13
C PRO A 386 -4.00 -14.01 30.00
N GLU A 387 -3.28 -13.54 31.01
CA GLU A 387 -3.72 -12.44 31.85
C GLU A 387 -3.21 -11.10 31.28
N PHE A 388 -4.14 -10.21 30.94
CA PHE A 388 -3.83 -8.86 30.51
C PHE A 388 -4.27 -7.85 31.57
N THR A 389 -3.52 -6.77 31.71
CA THR A 389 -3.87 -5.65 32.62
C THR A 389 -5.08 -4.86 32.14
N ILE A 390 -5.47 -5.02 30.87
CA ILE A 390 -6.61 -4.37 30.24
C ILE A 390 -7.59 -5.45 29.80
N GLU A 391 -8.83 -5.35 30.26
CA GLU A 391 -9.89 -6.28 29.93
C GLU A 391 -10.28 -6.24 28.44
N ASN A 392 -10.89 -7.32 27.96
CA ASN A 392 -11.46 -7.44 26.62
C ASN A 392 -10.45 -7.24 25.47
N LYS A 393 -9.16 -7.55 25.66
CA LYS A 393 -8.11 -7.39 24.62
C LYS A 393 -7.73 -8.65 23.86
N VAL A 394 -8.22 -9.82 24.29
CA VAL A 394 -7.84 -11.11 23.70
C VAL A 394 -8.74 -11.46 22.53
N VAL A 395 -8.13 -11.71 21.36
CA VAL A 395 -8.77 -12.31 20.20
C VAL A 395 -7.96 -13.55 19.82
N TRP A 396 -8.64 -14.69 19.69
CA TRP A 396 -7.99 -15.92 19.24
C TRP A 396 -7.93 -15.95 17.72
N ALA A 397 -6.73 -16.15 17.18
CA ALA A 397 -6.46 -16.02 15.75
C ALA A 397 -5.92 -17.30 15.08
N PRO A 398 -6.61 -18.46 15.16
CA PRO A 398 -6.04 -19.72 14.66
C PRO A 398 -5.96 -19.76 13.14
N HIS A 399 -5.08 -20.63 12.65
CA HIS A 399 -4.93 -20.91 11.22
C HIS A 399 -5.57 -22.26 10.85
N TYR A 400 -6.17 -22.32 9.66
CA TYR A 400 -6.72 -23.57 9.14
C TYR A 400 -6.61 -23.60 7.62
N TYR A 401 -6.10 -24.70 7.07
CA TYR A 401 -5.80 -24.79 5.65
C TYR A 401 -6.48 -25.98 4.97
N THR A 402 -6.22 -26.09 3.67
CA THR A 402 -6.70 -27.15 2.80
C THR A 402 -5.56 -28.10 2.44
N THR A 403 -5.89 -29.19 1.75
CA THR A 403 -4.90 -30.12 1.21
C THR A 403 -3.89 -29.50 0.24
N ALA A 404 -4.09 -28.27 -0.22
CA ALA A 404 -3.12 -27.56 -1.04
C ALA A 404 -1.89 -27.07 -0.25
N VAL A 405 -1.99 -26.97 1.09
CA VAL A 405 -0.85 -26.68 1.97
C VAL A 405 -0.20 -27.99 2.40
N ALA A 406 -0.97 -28.90 3.00
CA ALA A 406 -0.51 -30.23 3.36
C ALA A 406 -1.69 -31.22 3.29
N PRO A 407 -1.51 -32.41 2.70
CA PRO A 407 -2.55 -33.43 2.72
C PRO A 407 -2.73 -33.95 4.14
N GLN A 408 -3.97 -34.00 4.59
CA GLN A 408 -4.37 -34.48 5.91
C GLN A 408 -5.40 -35.60 5.75
N ARG A 409 -5.32 -36.65 6.57
CA ARG A 409 -6.14 -37.86 6.40
C ARG A 409 -7.64 -37.57 6.45
N TYR A 410 -8.06 -36.61 7.27
CA TYR A 410 -9.46 -36.23 7.46
C TYR A 410 -10.11 -35.57 6.23
N PHE A 411 -9.36 -35.12 5.22
CA PHE A 411 -9.94 -34.64 3.95
C PHE A 411 -10.36 -35.76 2.99
N TYR A 412 -9.99 -37.01 3.28
CA TYR A 412 -10.12 -38.10 2.33
C TYR A 412 -10.80 -39.33 2.95
N GLY A 413 -11.52 -40.08 2.12
CA GLY A 413 -12.23 -41.28 2.52
C GLY A 413 -11.32 -42.49 2.66
N ASP A 414 -11.93 -43.62 2.98
CA ASP A 414 -11.27 -44.92 3.06
C ASP A 414 -10.56 -45.30 1.77
N LYS A 415 -9.51 -46.12 1.89
CA LYS A 415 -8.60 -46.55 0.79
C LYS A 415 -7.64 -45.47 0.30
N THR A 416 -7.62 -44.30 0.92
CA THR A 416 -6.51 -43.35 0.75
C THR A 416 -5.26 -43.93 1.40
N THR A 417 -4.15 -43.99 0.65
CA THR A 417 -2.86 -44.48 1.15
C THR A 417 -2.21 -43.44 2.05
N SER A 418 -1.35 -43.87 2.98
CA SER A 418 -0.67 -42.97 3.93
C SER A 418 0.27 -41.97 3.26
N ASP A 419 0.77 -42.28 2.06
CA ASP A 419 1.59 -41.40 1.24
C ASP A 419 0.78 -40.55 0.25
N PHE A 420 -0.56 -40.65 0.28
CA PHE A 420 -1.50 -40.00 -0.64
C PHE A 420 -1.26 -40.28 -2.13
N SER A 421 -0.47 -41.31 -2.48
CA SER A 421 -0.26 -41.75 -3.87
C SER A 421 -1.56 -42.26 -4.51
N THR A 422 -2.48 -42.79 -3.69
CA THR A 422 -3.87 -43.05 -4.03
C THR A 422 -4.77 -42.38 -3.01
N TYR A 423 -5.80 -41.66 -3.46
CA TYR A 423 -6.72 -40.94 -2.60
C TYR A 423 -8.17 -41.12 -3.04
N VAL A 424 -9.08 -41.00 -2.08
CA VAL A 424 -10.53 -41.04 -2.30
C VAL A 424 -11.15 -39.76 -1.79
N GLU A 425 -11.69 -38.93 -2.70
CA GLU A 425 -12.34 -37.68 -2.32
C GLU A 425 -13.71 -37.93 -1.69
N LEU A 426 -13.94 -37.31 -0.53
CA LEU A 426 -15.19 -37.40 0.22
C LEU A 426 -16.38 -36.72 -0.51
N PRO A 427 -17.61 -37.20 -0.30
CA PRO A 427 -18.84 -36.41 -0.48
C PRO A 427 -18.84 -35.12 0.34
N ASP A 428 -19.68 -34.15 -0.03
CA ASP A 428 -19.71 -32.83 0.61
C ASP A 428 -20.12 -32.91 2.09
N GLU A 429 -21.09 -33.78 2.42
CA GLU A 429 -21.59 -33.98 3.79
C GLU A 429 -20.51 -34.52 4.73
N ASP A 430 -19.81 -35.58 4.30
CA ASP A 430 -18.71 -36.17 5.08
C ASP A 430 -17.53 -35.19 5.20
N LEU A 431 -17.20 -34.48 4.11
CA LEU A 431 -16.12 -33.49 4.12
C LEU A 431 -16.46 -32.32 5.06
N PHE A 432 -17.70 -31.82 5.04
CA PHE A 432 -18.16 -30.77 5.95
C PHE A 432 -18.06 -31.22 7.40
N THR A 433 -18.61 -32.40 7.71
CA THR A 433 -18.59 -32.97 9.07
C THR A 433 -17.18 -33.08 9.62
N ARG A 434 -16.21 -33.51 8.79
CA ARG A 434 -14.80 -33.61 9.20
C ARG A 434 -14.09 -32.25 9.28
N VAL A 435 -14.39 -31.31 8.39
CA VAL A 435 -13.86 -29.94 8.47
C VAL A 435 -14.36 -29.25 9.73
N GLU A 436 -15.66 -29.29 9.99
CA GLU A 436 -16.27 -28.71 11.19
C GLU A 436 -15.73 -29.39 12.45
N GLY A 437 -15.72 -30.73 12.51
CA GLY A 437 -15.27 -31.46 13.69
C GLY A 437 -13.80 -31.22 14.02
N THR A 438 -12.91 -31.19 13.03
CA THR A 438 -11.48 -30.89 13.26
C THR A 438 -11.25 -29.42 13.63
N MET A 439 -11.97 -28.47 13.01
CA MET A 439 -11.91 -27.06 13.43
C MET A 439 -12.39 -26.90 14.87
N TYR A 440 -13.48 -27.58 15.25
CA TYR A 440 -14.02 -27.55 16.60
C TYR A 440 -13.03 -28.07 17.63
N ASP A 441 -12.41 -29.23 17.36
CA ASP A 441 -11.40 -29.84 18.21
C ASP A 441 -10.17 -28.94 18.37
N MET A 442 -9.60 -28.42 17.28
CA MET A 442 -8.42 -27.55 17.33
C MET A 442 -8.66 -26.24 18.11
N PHE A 443 -9.79 -25.57 17.84
CA PHE A 443 -10.03 -24.21 18.36
C PHE A 443 -11.51 -23.80 18.45
N GLY A 444 -12.41 -24.42 17.69
CA GLY A 444 -13.77 -23.93 17.49
C GLY A 444 -14.63 -24.01 18.76
N TYR A 445 -14.31 -24.90 19.70
CA TYR A 445 -14.99 -24.96 21.00
C TYR A 445 -14.96 -23.61 21.76
N LEU A 446 -13.99 -22.73 21.49
CA LEU A 446 -13.87 -21.42 22.13
C LEU A 446 -15.04 -20.47 21.87
N VAL A 447 -15.83 -20.72 20.82
CA VAL A 447 -17.01 -19.88 20.51
C VAL A 447 -18.21 -20.19 21.41
N ASN A 448 -18.21 -21.31 22.13
CA ASN A 448 -19.34 -21.74 22.96
C ASN A 448 -19.59 -20.79 24.13
N ASP A 449 -18.52 -20.40 24.83
CA ASP A 449 -18.60 -19.54 26.01
C ASP A 449 -18.74 -18.07 25.63
N LYS A 450 -18.42 -17.71 24.38
CA LYS A 450 -18.48 -16.34 23.84
C LYS A 450 -17.70 -15.31 24.66
N ASN A 451 -16.75 -15.75 25.47
CA ASN A 451 -15.88 -14.87 26.25
C ASN A 451 -14.95 -14.05 25.35
N TYR A 452 -14.57 -14.61 24.20
CA TYR A 452 -13.61 -14.02 23.26
C TYR A 452 -14.07 -14.14 21.82
N ALA A 453 -13.71 -13.16 21.01
CA ALA A 453 -13.77 -13.25 19.56
C ALA A 453 -12.79 -14.31 19.05
N LEU A 454 -13.28 -15.12 18.10
CA LEU A 454 -12.49 -16.07 17.34
C LEU A 454 -12.45 -15.63 15.88
N LEU A 455 -11.26 -15.45 15.32
CA LEU A 455 -11.02 -14.87 14.01
C LEU A 455 -10.03 -15.75 13.25
N LEU A 456 -10.31 -16.26 12.05
CA LEU A 456 -9.27 -17.03 11.34
C LEU A 456 -8.12 -16.11 10.90
N GLY A 457 -6.92 -16.32 11.45
CA GLY A 457 -5.72 -15.54 11.15
C GLY A 457 -5.21 -15.80 9.74
N GLU A 458 -5.26 -17.06 9.30
CA GLU A 458 -4.99 -17.47 7.93
C GLU A 458 -5.87 -18.66 7.54
N PHE A 459 -6.41 -18.59 6.33
CA PHE A 459 -6.96 -19.74 5.63
C PHE A 459 -6.80 -19.54 4.12
N ALA A 460 -6.60 -20.63 3.38
CA ALA A 460 -6.38 -20.57 1.94
C ALA A 460 -6.52 -21.93 1.23
N GLY A 461 -6.69 -21.85 -0.09
CA GLY A 461 -6.65 -22.99 -0.98
C GLY A 461 -6.56 -22.57 -2.45
N LEU A 462 -6.05 -23.46 -3.30
CA LEU A 462 -6.11 -23.27 -4.75
C LEU A 462 -7.57 -23.34 -5.20
N TYR A 463 -8.21 -22.18 -5.41
CA TYR A 463 -9.65 -22.12 -5.68
C TYR A 463 -10.00 -22.47 -7.13
N THR A 464 -9.46 -21.73 -8.10
CA THR A 464 -9.72 -21.95 -9.54
C THR A 464 -8.78 -22.98 -10.17
N LYS A 465 -7.65 -23.27 -9.50
CA LYS A 465 -6.61 -24.19 -9.97
C LYS A 465 -6.70 -25.58 -9.31
N ASP A 466 -7.78 -25.86 -8.60
CA ASP A 466 -7.97 -27.19 -8.03
C ASP A 466 -8.09 -28.24 -9.12
N VAL A 467 -7.15 -29.17 -9.16
CA VAL A 467 -7.09 -30.26 -10.13
C VAL A 467 -7.78 -31.53 -9.64
N HIS A 468 -8.20 -31.60 -8.37
CA HIS A 468 -8.92 -32.78 -7.88
C HIS A 468 -10.24 -32.98 -8.67
N PRO A 469 -10.62 -34.23 -8.99
CA PRO A 469 -11.86 -34.53 -9.70
C PRO A 469 -13.12 -33.92 -9.07
N LYS A 470 -13.30 -34.04 -7.75
CA LYS A 470 -14.42 -33.43 -7.01
C LYS A 470 -14.10 -32.04 -6.47
N LYS A 471 -12.94 -31.45 -6.77
CA LYS A 471 -12.51 -30.13 -6.29
C LYS A 471 -12.42 -30.05 -4.76
N THR A 472 -11.82 -31.05 -4.11
CA THR A 472 -11.66 -31.08 -2.65
C THR A 472 -11.02 -29.83 -2.07
N THR A 473 -9.95 -29.28 -2.65
CA THR A 473 -9.33 -28.04 -2.14
C THR A 473 -10.31 -26.87 -2.16
N LYS A 474 -11.00 -26.65 -3.29
CA LYS A 474 -12.00 -25.58 -3.42
C LYS A 474 -13.13 -25.78 -2.43
N ARG A 475 -13.67 -27.00 -2.36
CA ARG A 475 -14.77 -27.36 -1.46
C ARG A 475 -14.37 -27.15 -0.01
N THR A 476 -13.19 -27.58 0.43
CA THR A 476 -12.72 -27.32 1.80
C THR A 476 -12.67 -25.82 2.10
N THR A 477 -12.22 -24.97 1.16
CA THR A 477 -12.29 -23.50 1.36
C THR A 477 -13.73 -23.00 1.53
N ASP A 478 -14.65 -23.47 0.68
CA ASP A 478 -16.08 -23.10 0.79
C ASP A 478 -16.67 -23.56 2.14
N LEU A 479 -16.36 -24.78 2.57
CA LEU A 479 -16.85 -25.38 3.82
C LEU A 479 -16.24 -24.72 5.06
N THR A 480 -14.95 -24.34 5.05
CA THR A 480 -14.35 -23.52 6.12
C THR A 480 -15.08 -22.19 6.27
N ILE A 481 -15.43 -21.52 5.16
CA ILE A 481 -16.25 -20.29 5.21
C ILE A 481 -17.63 -20.59 5.78
N GLN A 482 -18.26 -21.71 5.40
CA GLN A 482 -19.54 -22.13 5.96
C GLN A 482 -19.47 -22.32 7.48
N VAL A 483 -18.46 -23.02 8.00
CA VAL A 483 -18.24 -23.21 9.45
C VAL A 483 -18.12 -21.86 10.17
N LEU A 484 -17.37 -20.90 9.61
CA LEU A 484 -17.21 -19.56 10.16
C LEU A 484 -18.55 -18.83 10.31
N MET A 485 -19.40 -18.94 9.30
CA MET A 485 -20.71 -18.29 9.26
C MET A 485 -21.71 -18.95 10.21
N GLU A 486 -21.77 -20.28 10.23
CA GLU A 486 -22.70 -21.05 11.08
C GLU A 486 -22.36 -20.90 12.56
N ASN A 487 -21.07 -20.92 12.90
CA ASN A 487 -20.59 -20.79 14.27
C ASN A 487 -20.31 -19.33 14.70
N LYS A 488 -20.65 -18.35 13.85
CA LYS A 488 -20.58 -16.90 14.14
C LYS A 488 -19.21 -16.41 14.59
N TYR A 489 -18.16 -16.84 13.89
CA TYR A 489 -16.82 -16.34 14.13
C TYR A 489 -16.77 -14.83 13.81
N ALA A 490 -15.79 -14.12 14.37
CA ALA A 490 -15.58 -12.70 14.10
C ALA A 490 -15.10 -12.42 12.66
N GLY A 491 -14.82 -13.46 11.87
CA GLY A 491 -14.45 -13.40 10.46
C GLY A 491 -13.15 -14.13 10.17
N GLY A 492 -12.39 -13.63 9.19
CA GLY A 492 -11.04 -14.14 8.95
C GLY A 492 -10.27 -13.41 7.85
N PHE A 493 -8.99 -13.76 7.71
CA PHE A 493 -8.10 -13.27 6.66
C PHE A 493 -7.74 -14.40 5.69
N ILE A 494 -8.18 -14.26 4.44
CA ILE A 494 -7.82 -15.21 3.39
C ILE A 494 -6.40 -14.90 2.87
N TYR A 495 -5.57 -15.93 2.68
CA TYR A 495 -4.25 -15.76 2.09
C TYR A 495 -4.35 -15.58 0.57
N VAL A 496 -3.90 -14.43 0.04
CA VAL A 496 -4.07 -14.09 -1.38
C VAL A 496 -2.83 -13.44 -1.97
N VAL A 497 -2.59 -13.71 -3.25
CA VAL A 497 -1.65 -12.94 -4.08
C VAL A 497 -2.44 -12.02 -4.99
N ILE A 498 -2.25 -10.72 -4.79
CA ILE A 498 -2.86 -9.70 -5.63
C ILE A 498 -1.87 -9.37 -6.76
N LYS A 499 -2.25 -9.67 -7.99
CA LYS A 499 -1.50 -9.32 -9.20
C LYS A 499 -2.34 -8.39 -10.06
N SER A 500 -1.69 -7.47 -10.80
CA SER A 500 -2.36 -6.77 -11.91
C SER A 500 -2.54 -7.71 -13.10
N GLY A 501 -3.52 -7.42 -13.96
CA GLY A 501 -3.91 -8.29 -15.08
C GLY A 501 -5.15 -9.15 -14.77
N GLU A 502 -5.32 -10.24 -15.51
CA GLU A 502 -6.54 -11.07 -15.50
C GLU A 502 -6.72 -11.96 -14.26
N GLN A 503 -5.80 -11.98 -13.29
CA GLN A 503 -5.90 -12.94 -12.17
C GLN A 503 -5.47 -12.35 -10.81
N VAL A 504 -6.44 -12.28 -9.89
CA VAL A 504 -6.17 -12.40 -8.45
C VAL A 504 -6.01 -13.89 -8.18
N SER A 505 -4.84 -14.32 -7.70
CA SER A 505 -4.60 -15.73 -7.40
C SER A 505 -4.56 -15.94 -5.89
N ILE A 506 -5.52 -16.70 -5.36
CA ILE A 506 -5.39 -17.29 -4.03
C ILE A 506 -4.29 -18.34 -4.15
N GLN A 507 -3.15 -18.11 -3.49
CA GLN A 507 -2.07 -19.11 -3.39
C GLN A 507 -2.05 -19.65 -1.96
N SER A 508 -1.87 -20.95 -1.84
CA SER A 508 -1.34 -21.56 -0.62
C SER A 508 0.18 -21.36 -0.55
N ARG A 509 0.74 -21.34 0.65
CA ARG A 509 2.19 -21.33 0.90
C ARG A 509 2.93 -22.44 0.17
#